data_AF-A0A382UVP9-F1
#
_entry.id   AF-A0A382UVP9-F1
#
_cell.length_a   1.000
_cell.length_b   1.000
_cell.length_c   1.000
_cell.angle_alpha   90.00
_cell.angle_beta   90.00
_cell.angle_gamma   90.00
#
_symmetry.space_group_name_H-M   'P 1'
#
loop_
_entity.id
_entity.type
_entity.pdbx_description
1 polymer ?
#
loop_
_entity_poly.entity_id
_entity_poly.type
_entity_poly.pdbx_seq_one_letter_code
_entity_poly.pdbx_strand_id
1 'polypeptide(L)'
;MILRELFYFNKDTLQSEEDDRYDPDYDQSILDPDDTRKTRLTLGDISRARKSAELHKKEKSKELDLVRQMYGIAAQAAVGV
;
A
#
# COMPACT_ATOMS: atom_id res chain seq x y z
N MET A 1 -14.11 -9.57 -26.06
CA MET A 1 -13.19 -10.43 -25.27
C MET A 1 -12.46 -9.49 -24.31
N ILE A 2 -12.91 -9.39 -23.05
CA ILE A 2 -12.55 -8.26 -22.13
C ILE A 2 -12.37 -8.73 -20.65
N LEU A 3 -12.07 -10.01 -20.43
CA LEU A 3 -12.21 -10.63 -19.10
C LEU A 3 -10.90 -10.95 -18.35
N ARG A 4 -9.74 -10.51 -18.86
CA ARG A 4 -8.42 -10.72 -18.19
C ARG A 4 -7.84 -9.46 -17.53
N GLU A 5 -8.57 -8.36 -17.53
CA GLU A 5 -8.08 -7.03 -17.13
C GLU A 5 -8.43 -6.65 -15.67
N LEU A 6 -9.27 -7.43 -14.99
CA LEU A 6 -9.80 -7.11 -13.65
C LEU A 6 -9.11 -7.87 -12.50
N PHE A 7 -8.25 -8.84 -12.79
CA PHE A 7 -7.56 -9.62 -11.75
C PHE A 7 -6.05 -9.47 -11.90
N TYR A 8 -5.42 -8.81 -10.94
CA TYR A 8 -3.97 -8.84 -10.82
C TYR A 8 -3.56 -10.26 -10.39
N PHE A 9 -2.89 -10.98 -11.29
CA PHE A 9 -2.31 -12.27 -10.98
C PHE A 9 -0.92 -12.04 -10.42
N ASN A 10 -0.73 -12.41 -9.14
CA ASN A 10 0.61 -12.44 -8.56
C ASN A 10 1.46 -13.46 -9.35
N LYS A 11 2.60 -13.00 -9.88
CA LYS A 11 3.47 -13.79 -10.77
C LYS A 11 4.05 -15.03 -10.10
N ASP A 12 4.10 -15.05 -8.77
CA ASP A 12 4.69 -16.14 -8.00
C ASP A 12 3.65 -17.16 -7.52
N THR A 13 2.45 -16.72 -7.16
CA THR A 13 1.41 -17.58 -6.58
C THR A 13 0.29 -17.96 -7.55
N LEU A 14 0.21 -17.35 -8.74
CA LEU A 14 -0.89 -17.51 -9.71
C LEU A 14 -2.30 -17.26 -9.12
N GLN A 15 -2.37 -16.68 -7.92
CA GLN A 15 -3.62 -16.31 -7.27
C GLN A 15 -3.98 -14.87 -7.65
N SER A 16 -5.29 -14.62 -7.75
CA SER A 16 -5.84 -13.29 -7.87
C SER A 16 -5.65 -12.57 -6.54
N GLU A 17 -4.76 -11.58 -6.49
CA GLU A 17 -4.55 -10.72 -5.33
C GLU A 17 -5.10 -9.33 -5.64
N GLU A 18 -5.69 -8.68 -4.63
CA GLU A 18 -6.13 -7.29 -4.73
C GLU A 18 -4.92 -6.37 -4.54
N ASP A 19 -4.57 -5.58 -5.56
CA ASP A 19 -3.50 -4.60 -5.45
C ASP A 19 -4.03 -3.33 -4.77
N ASP A 20 -3.71 -3.18 -3.47
CA ASP A 20 -4.08 -2.00 -2.67
C ASP A 20 -3.07 -0.83 -2.82
N ARG A 21 -2.13 -0.90 -3.76
CA ARG A 21 -1.08 0.11 -3.97
C ARG A 21 -1.62 1.39 -4.62
N TYR A 22 -0.75 2.38 -4.69
CA TYR A 22 -1.02 3.65 -5.37
C TYR A 22 -1.37 3.39 -6.84
N ASP A 23 -2.49 3.98 -7.27
CA ASP A 23 -2.97 3.95 -8.63
C ASP A 23 -3.00 5.38 -9.20
N PRO A 24 -2.18 5.67 -10.25
CA PRO A 24 -2.04 7.01 -10.82
C PRO A 24 -3.31 7.51 -11.52
N ASP A 25 -4.27 6.64 -11.87
CA ASP A 25 -5.52 7.05 -12.49
C ASP A 25 -6.38 7.91 -11.55
N TYR A 26 -6.17 7.79 -10.24
CA TYR A 26 -6.83 8.61 -9.22
C TYR A 26 -6.10 9.92 -8.90
N ASP A 27 -4.92 10.17 -9.50
CA ASP A 27 -4.15 11.41 -9.33
C ASP A 27 -4.59 12.51 -10.31
N GLN A 28 -5.91 12.71 -10.39
CA GLN A 28 -6.51 13.75 -11.21
C GLN A 28 -7.05 14.84 -10.29
N SER A 29 -6.18 15.72 -9.81
CA SER A 29 -6.60 16.85 -8.99
C SER A 29 -7.17 17.99 -9.85
N ILE A 30 -8.44 17.88 -10.24
CA ILE A 30 -9.24 19.03 -10.70
C ILE A 30 -10.08 19.52 -9.51
N LEU A 31 -9.38 19.97 -8.47
CA LEU A 31 -10.00 20.66 -7.34
C LEU A 31 -10.01 22.14 -7.66
N ASP A 32 -11.20 22.67 -7.98
CA ASP A 32 -11.41 24.09 -8.18
C ASP A 32 -11.41 24.77 -6.79
N PRO A 33 -10.50 25.72 -6.52
CA PRO A 33 -10.37 26.37 -5.22
C PRO A 33 -11.65 27.11 -4.77
N ASP A 34 -12.53 27.47 -5.71
CA ASP A 34 -13.78 28.18 -5.44
C ASP A 34 -14.98 27.22 -5.22
N ASP A 35 -14.78 25.90 -5.40
CA ASP A 35 -15.85 24.90 -5.29
C ASP A 35 -16.14 24.48 -3.84
N THR A 36 -17.12 25.16 -3.24
CA THR A 36 -17.62 24.86 -1.90
C THR A 36 -18.41 23.54 -1.79
N ARG A 37 -18.77 22.90 -2.92
CA ARG A 37 -19.57 21.65 -2.95
C ARG A 37 -18.74 20.36 -2.84
N LYS A 38 -17.40 20.46 -2.85
CA LYS A 38 -16.47 19.31 -2.74
C LYS A 38 -15.81 19.13 -1.37
N THR A 39 -16.24 19.85 -0.34
CA THR A 39 -15.60 19.82 1.00
C THR A 39 -15.78 18.49 1.77
N ARG A 40 -16.60 17.56 1.27
CA ARG A 40 -16.78 16.23 1.88
C ARG A 40 -16.14 15.17 1.01
N LEU A 41 -15.20 14.41 1.59
CA LEU A 41 -14.64 13.20 0.98
C LEU A 41 -15.79 12.26 0.58
N THR A 42 -15.71 11.72 -0.64
CA THR A 42 -16.64 10.67 -1.05
C THR A 42 -16.34 9.38 -0.29
N LEU A 43 -17.32 8.46 -0.22
CA LEU A 43 -17.09 7.15 0.40
C LEU A 43 -15.94 6.38 -0.28
N GLY A 44 -15.75 6.57 -1.59
CA GLY A 44 -14.62 6.02 -2.33
C GLY A 44 -13.28 6.57 -1.83
N ASP A 45 -13.18 7.89 -1.65
CA ASP A 45 -11.96 8.54 -1.16
C ASP A 45 -11.61 8.07 0.26
N ILE A 46 -12.62 7.96 1.14
CA ILE A 46 -12.45 7.45 2.51
C ILE A 46 -11.99 6.00 2.50
N SER A 47 -12.59 5.16 1.66
CA SER A 47 -12.20 3.75 1.54
C SER A 47 -10.75 3.61 1.06
N ARG A 48 -10.34 4.40 0.06
CA ARG A 48 -8.97 4.43 -0.44
C ARG A 48 -7.97 4.89 0.62
N ALA A 49 -8.25 6.00 1.32
CA ALA A 49 -7.41 6.50 2.40
C ALA A 49 -7.26 5.49 3.54
N ARG A 50 -8.31 4.72 3.84
CA ARG A 50 -8.25 3.64 4.81
C ARG A 50 -7.34 2.50 4.34
N LYS A 51 -7.51 2.04 3.09
CA LYS A 51 -6.67 0.97 2.51
C LYS A 51 -5.19 1.35 2.48
N SER A 52 -4.88 2.58 2.07
CA SER A 52 -3.48 3.07 2.06
C SER A 52 -2.87 3.14 3.46
N ALA A 53 -3.63 3.57 4.47
CA ALA A 53 -3.17 3.59 5.86
C ALA A 53 -2.89 2.17 6.40
N GLU A 54 -3.73 1.19 6.06
CA GLU A 54 -3.51 -0.21 6.42
C GLU A 54 -2.29 -0.81 5.72
N LEU A 55 -2.09 -0.51 4.42
CA LEU A 55 -0.90 -0.91 3.67
C LEU A 55 0.36 -0.33 4.31
N HIS A 56 0.39 0.98 4.60
CA HIS A 56 1.53 1.63 5.23
C HIS A 56 1.90 1.01 6.60
N LYS A 57 0.90 0.65 7.42
CA LYS A 57 1.15 -0.06 8.68
C LYS A 57 1.80 -1.43 8.46
N LYS A 58 1.31 -2.19 7.48
CA LYS A 58 1.88 -3.51 7.11
C LYS A 58 3.31 -3.40 6.60
N GLU A 59 3.62 -2.37 5.81
CA GLU A 59 4.98 -2.12 5.34
C GLU A 59 5.91 -1.76 6.49
N LYS A 60 5.48 -0.85 7.38
CA LYS A 60 6.24 -0.49 8.57
C LYS A 60 6.54 -1.68 9.48
N SER A 61 5.61 -2.60 9.66
CA SER A 61 5.86 -3.82 10.44
C SER A 61 6.89 -4.73 9.76
N LYS A 62 6.78 -4.92 8.44
CA LYS A 62 7.76 -5.70 7.66
C LYS A 62 9.15 -5.08 7.72
N GLU A 63 9.23 -3.75 7.64
CA GLU A 63 10.50 -3.01 7.75
C GLU A 63 11.11 -3.18 9.15
N LEU A 64 10.32 -3.08 10.21
CA LEU A 64 10.81 -3.34 11.57
C LEU A 64 11.35 -4.76 11.74
N ASP A 65 10.68 -5.76 11.16
CA ASP A 65 11.16 -7.14 11.20
C ASP A 65 12.44 -7.34 10.39
N LEU A 66 12.56 -6.67 9.23
CA LEU A 66 13.79 -6.64 8.44
C LEU A 66 14.96 -6.01 9.22
N VAL A 67 14.73 -4.84 9.84
CA VAL A 67 15.72 -4.16 10.69
C VAL A 67 16.14 -5.07 11.85
N ARG A 68 15.19 -5.74 12.50
CA ARG A 68 15.48 -6.71 13.57
C ARG A 68 16.34 -7.88 13.10
N GLN A 69 16.11 -8.39 11.88
CA GLN A 69 16.95 -9.45 11.33
C GLN A 69 18.38 -8.95 11.08
N MET A 70 18.53 -7.80 10.42
CA MET A 70 19.84 -7.23 10.11
C MET A 70 20.67 -6.98 11.38
N TYR A 71 20.08 -6.31 12.37
CA TYR A 71 20.81 -5.95 13.60
C TYR A 71 20.81 -7.06 14.66
N GLY A 72 19.85 -7.98 14.64
CA GLY A 72 19.82 -9.15 15.52
C GLY A 72 20.98 -10.10 15.21
N ILE A 73 21.20 -10.38 13.91
CA ILE A 73 22.34 -11.20 13.45
C ILE A 73 23.67 -10.50 13.77
N ALA A 74 23.75 -9.18 13.58
CA ALA A 74 24.94 -8.40 13.94
C ALA A 74 25.24 -8.45 15.45
N ALA A 75 24.21 -8.41 16.30
CA ALA A 75 24.36 -8.53 17.75
C ALA A 75 24.83 -9.94 18.17
N GLN A 76 24.35 -11.01 17.54
CA GLN A 76 24.87 -12.37 17.80
C GLN A 76 26.31 -12.55 17.33
N ALA A 77 26.69 -11.96 16.18
CA ALA A 77 28.08 -12.00 15.69
C ALA A 77 29.06 -11.27 16.64
N ALA A 78 28.62 -10.21 17.33
CA ALA A 78 29.45 -9.47 18.29
C ALA A 78 29.62 -10.17 19.65
N VAL A 79 28.72 -11.10 20.02
CA VAL A 79 28.77 -11.84 21.30
C VAL A 79 29.57 -13.16 21.17
N GLY A 80 29.88 -13.59 19.94
CA GLY A 80 30.63 -14.82 19.65
C GLY A 80 32.15 -14.67 19.53
N VAL A 81 32.73 -13.52 19.93
CA VAL A 81 34.18 -13.25 20.02
C VAL A 81 34.53 -12.96 21.48
#